data_AF-A0A414RXS0-F1
#
_entry.id   AF-A0A414RXS0-F1
#
_cell.length_a   1.000
_cell.length_b   1.000
_cell.length_c   1.000
_cell.angle_alpha   90.00
_cell.angle_beta   90.00
_cell.angle_gamma   90.00
#
_symmetry.space_group_name_H-M   'P 1'
#
loop_
_entity.id
_entity.type
_entity.pdbx_description
1 polymer ?
#
loop_
_entity_poly.entity_id
_entity_poly.type
_entity_poly.pdbx_seq_one_letter_code
_entity_poly.pdbx_strand_id
1 'polypeptide(L)'
;GLLEMEQVETILKNFPETSQRSILGECRRDAFMQQEQIQWEANVWYLERLHLGKHRIDESKSLISISFMEVKEIQNREILQAYMKYELGITGQAVSTIVRRFVCIRNFIELLEQEKILAIHATVAEVKKYADGLRERGIQAKGFNERIFGIGHFYKFMEVKQYITR
;
A
#
# COMPACT_ATOMS: atom_id res chain seq x y z
N GLY A 1 15.07 4.98 -7.85
CA GLY A 1 14.83 6.11 -6.94
C GLY A 1 14.76 5.63 -5.50
N LEU A 2 15.90 5.49 -4.85
CA LEU A 2 16.01 5.15 -3.43
C LEU A 2 16.92 6.22 -2.82
N LEU A 3 16.33 7.22 -2.18
CA LEU A 3 17.09 7.97 -1.18
C LEU A 3 17.17 7.05 0.03
N GLU A 4 18.37 6.55 0.32
CA GLU A 4 18.64 5.73 1.50
C GLU A 4 18.33 6.54 2.77
N MET A 5 17.94 5.88 3.86
CA MET A 5 17.51 6.58 5.08
C MET A 5 18.57 7.55 5.62
N GLU A 6 19.86 7.24 5.45
CA GLU A 6 20.98 8.12 5.85
C GLU A 6 21.05 9.43 5.04
N GLN A 7 20.74 9.36 3.74
CA GLN A 7 20.70 10.55 2.88
C GLN A 7 19.52 11.46 3.25
N VAL A 8 18.40 10.84 3.64
CA VAL A 8 17.22 11.54 4.13
C VAL A 8 17.52 12.26 5.45
N GLU A 9 18.12 11.59 6.42
CA GLU A 9 18.48 12.21 7.70
C GLU A 9 19.42 13.42 7.56
N THR A 10 20.33 13.38 6.58
CA THR A 10 21.26 14.48 6.30
C THR A 10 20.56 15.72 5.73
N ILE A 11 19.61 15.53 4.80
CA ILE A 11 18.82 16.63 4.20
C ILE A 11 17.91 17.29 5.23
N LEU A 12 17.35 16.49 6.14
CA LEU A 12 16.34 16.96 7.09
C LEU A 12 16.93 17.85 8.21
N LYS A 13 18.19 17.67 8.60
CA LYS A 13 18.84 18.42 9.70
C LYS A 13 18.83 19.96 9.53
N ASN A 14 18.60 20.47 8.33
CA ASN A 14 18.70 21.90 8.02
C ASN A 14 17.34 22.63 7.92
N PHE A 15 16.21 21.94 8.13
CA PHE A 15 14.88 22.52 7.92
C PHE A 15 13.92 22.27 9.10
N PRO A 16 12.90 23.11 9.31
CA PRO A 16 11.79 22.81 10.21
C PRO A 16 11.02 21.55 9.77
N GLU A 17 10.47 20.76 10.69
CA GLU A 17 9.78 19.48 10.40
C GLU A 17 8.65 19.59 9.35
N THR A 18 7.92 20.71 9.33
CA THR A 18 6.85 20.94 8.34
C THR A 18 7.42 21.12 6.93
N SER A 19 8.48 21.90 6.78
CA SER A 19 9.18 22.11 5.51
C SER A 19 9.92 20.85 5.05
N GLN A 20 10.50 20.10 5.98
CA GLN A 20 11.14 18.80 5.77
C GLN A 20 10.22 17.79 5.06
N ARG A 21 8.98 17.63 5.55
CA ARG A 21 7.98 16.71 4.96
C ARG A 21 7.61 17.13 3.54
N SER A 22 7.50 18.44 3.30
CA SER A 22 7.19 18.99 1.98
C SER A 22 8.34 18.77 0.98
N ILE A 23 9.57 19.12 1.37
CA ILE A 23 10.76 18.97 0.51
C ILE A 23 11.00 17.51 0.16
N LEU A 24 10.95 16.62 1.15
CA LEU A 24 11.16 15.20 0.92
C LEU A 24 10.06 14.60 0.02
N GLY A 25 8.82 15.09 0.16
CA GLY A 25 7.70 14.71 -0.70
C GLY A 25 7.93 15.08 -2.16
N GLU A 26 8.38 16.32 -2.41
CA GLU A 26 8.70 16.82 -3.76
C GLU A 26 9.92 16.10 -4.34
N CYS A 27 11.02 15.96 -3.60
CA CYS A 27 12.20 15.24 -4.08
C CYS A 27 11.88 13.78 -4.46
N ARG A 28 11.04 13.09 -3.67
CA ARG A 28 10.58 11.73 -3.99
C ARG A 28 9.75 11.70 -5.26
N ARG A 29 8.86 12.68 -5.44
CA ARG A 29 8.04 12.82 -6.65
C ARG A 29 8.94 13.05 -7.85
N ASP A 30 9.78 14.07 -7.84
CA ASP A 30 10.69 14.39 -8.94
C ASP A 30 11.58 13.20 -9.30
N ALA A 31 12.19 12.56 -8.30
CA ALA A 31 13.02 11.39 -8.53
C ALA A 31 12.23 10.22 -9.14
N PHE A 32 10.97 10.03 -8.77
CA PHE A 32 10.08 9.02 -9.36
C PHE A 32 9.64 9.40 -10.78
N MET A 33 9.43 10.69 -11.06
CA MET A 33 8.93 11.21 -12.33
C MET A 33 10.01 11.30 -13.42
N GLN A 34 11.29 11.36 -13.06
CA GLN A 34 12.41 11.45 -14.00
C GLN A 34 12.92 10.10 -14.53
N GLN A 35 12.52 8.97 -13.93
CA GLN A 35 13.01 7.63 -14.34
C GLN A 35 12.48 7.22 -15.71
N GLU A 36 13.23 6.52 -16.55
CA GLU A 36 12.70 6.10 -17.86
C GLU A 36 11.52 5.13 -17.74
N GLN A 37 11.60 4.20 -16.78
CA GLN A 37 10.58 3.18 -16.51
C GLN A 37 9.92 3.41 -15.16
N ILE A 38 8.65 2.96 -15.03
CA ILE A 38 7.93 3.00 -13.74
C ILE A 38 8.71 2.15 -12.72
N GLN A 39 9.11 2.77 -11.62
CA GLN A 39 9.84 2.11 -10.53
C GLN A 39 8.85 1.45 -9.57
N TRP A 40 8.44 0.21 -9.86
CA TRP A 40 7.47 -0.52 -9.04
C TRP A 40 8.02 -0.86 -7.64
N GLU A 41 9.33 -0.86 -7.48
CA GLU A 41 10.04 -1.15 -6.24
C GLU A 41 10.08 0.08 -5.31
N ALA A 42 9.66 1.26 -5.79
CA ALA A 42 9.61 2.47 -4.97
C ALA A 42 8.55 2.39 -3.85
N ASN A 43 8.87 2.97 -2.69
CA ASN A 43 7.97 3.00 -1.53
C ASN A 43 6.76 3.94 -1.70
N VAL A 44 6.79 4.82 -2.70
CA VAL A 44 5.68 5.72 -3.03
C VAL A 44 5.51 5.72 -4.54
N TRP A 45 4.30 5.46 -5.01
CA TRP A 45 3.95 5.52 -6.43
C TRP A 45 3.06 6.73 -6.70
N TYR A 46 3.38 7.51 -7.72
CA TYR A 46 2.60 8.66 -8.13
C TYR A 46 1.72 8.29 -9.33
N LEU A 47 0.41 8.46 -9.19
CA LEU A 47 -0.59 7.91 -10.13
C LEU A 47 -0.49 8.51 -11.53
N GLU A 48 -0.07 9.77 -11.62
CA GLU A 48 0.20 10.47 -12.89
C GLU A 48 1.19 9.74 -13.80
N ARG A 49 2.13 8.97 -13.23
CA ARG A 49 3.12 8.17 -13.99
C ARG A 49 2.57 6.85 -14.50
N LEU A 50 1.45 6.38 -13.94
CA LEU A 50 0.98 5.02 -14.17
C LEU A 50 0.15 4.87 -15.45
N HIS A 51 -0.11 5.97 -16.18
CA HIS A 51 -0.84 6.01 -17.45
C HIS A 51 -2.16 5.23 -17.42
N LEU A 52 -2.87 5.30 -16.29
CA LEU A 52 -4.13 4.58 -16.10
C LEU A 52 -5.20 5.18 -17.01
N GLY A 53 -6.07 4.33 -17.57
CA GLY A 53 -7.16 4.77 -18.42
C GLY A 53 -8.05 5.78 -17.67
N LYS A 54 -8.37 6.92 -18.31
CA LYS A 54 -9.12 8.03 -17.70
C LYS A 54 -10.43 7.59 -17.04
N HIS A 55 -11.13 6.62 -17.64
CA HIS A 55 -12.38 6.05 -17.10
C HIS A 55 -12.22 5.33 -15.74
N ARG A 56 -10.98 5.03 -15.32
CA ARG A 56 -10.68 4.40 -14.01
C ARG A 56 -10.37 5.43 -12.93
N ILE A 57 -10.08 6.67 -13.31
CA ILE A 57 -9.71 7.77 -12.41
C ILE A 57 -10.94 8.65 -12.21
N ASP A 58 -11.25 8.91 -10.94
CA ASP A 58 -12.25 9.90 -10.58
C ASP A 58 -11.56 11.26 -10.46
N GLU A 59 -11.68 12.10 -11.50
CA GLU A 59 -11.03 13.43 -11.56
C GLU A 59 -11.48 14.36 -10.42
N SER A 60 -12.62 14.09 -9.78
CA SER A 60 -13.08 14.84 -8.61
C SER A 60 -12.36 14.47 -7.30
N LYS A 61 -11.62 13.34 -7.29
CA LYS A 61 -10.88 12.86 -6.13
C LYS A 61 -9.38 13.02 -6.34
N SER A 62 -8.78 13.86 -5.51
CA SER A 62 -7.36 14.24 -5.47
C SER A 62 -6.42 13.14 -4.96
N LEU A 63 -6.65 11.87 -5.30
CA LEU A 63 -5.65 10.86 -4.97
C LEU A 63 -4.45 11.03 -5.90
N ILE A 64 -3.31 11.42 -5.33
CA ILE A 64 -2.09 11.74 -6.09
C ILE A 64 -1.10 10.57 -6.03
N SER A 65 -1.03 9.87 -4.91
CA SER A 65 -0.03 8.83 -4.67
C SER A 65 -0.53 7.65 -3.82
N ILE A 66 0.22 6.56 -3.85
CA ILE A 66 0.07 5.36 -3.02
C ILE A 66 1.37 5.18 -2.24
N SER A 67 1.29 5.22 -0.91
CA SER A 67 2.44 5.00 -0.01
C SER A 67 2.42 3.59 0.57
N PHE A 68 3.57 2.92 0.49
CA PHE A 68 3.88 1.64 1.12
C PHE A 68 4.80 1.78 2.33
N MET A 69 5.20 3.01 2.70
CA MET A 69 6.16 3.27 3.78
C MET A 69 5.70 2.81 5.16
N GLU A 70 4.40 2.64 5.35
CA GLU A 70 3.79 2.17 6.59
C GLU A 70 4.04 0.67 6.84
N VAL A 71 4.28 -0.12 5.79
CA VAL A 71 4.64 -1.55 5.89
C VAL A 71 6.15 -1.66 6.07
N LYS A 72 6.60 -1.99 7.28
CA LYS A 72 8.04 -1.99 7.62
C LYS A 72 8.75 -3.25 7.16
N GLU A 73 8.08 -4.39 7.22
CA GLU A 73 8.63 -5.67 6.78
C GLU A 73 8.78 -5.67 5.25
N ILE A 74 10.01 -5.92 4.79
CA ILE A 74 10.36 -5.81 3.37
C ILE A 74 9.58 -6.83 2.56
N GLN A 75 9.50 -8.08 3.02
CA GLN A 75 8.79 -9.13 2.30
C GLN A 75 7.29 -8.80 2.16
N ASN A 76 6.65 -8.32 3.23
CA ASN A 76 5.24 -7.92 3.20
C ASN A 76 5.02 -6.77 2.21
N ARG A 77 5.95 -5.80 2.18
CA ARG A 77 5.88 -4.65 1.28
C ARG A 77 6.01 -5.05 -0.18
N GLU A 78 6.96 -5.92 -0.50
CA GLU A 78 7.17 -6.42 -1.86
C GLU A 78 5.94 -7.18 -2.38
N ILE A 79 5.32 -8.02 -1.54
CA ILE A 79 4.09 -8.74 -1.91
C ILE A 79 2.94 -7.75 -2.10
N LEU A 80 2.80 -6.76 -1.22
CA LEU A 80 1.76 -5.74 -1.34
C LEU A 80 1.95 -4.86 -2.59
N GLN A 81 3.19 -4.52 -2.94
CA GLN A 81 3.54 -3.86 -4.20
C GLN A 81 3.17 -4.75 -5.39
N ALA A 82 3.55 -6.03 -5.40
CA ALA A 82 3.20 -6.96 -6.48
C ALA A 82 1.66 -7.06 -6.67
N TYR A 83 0.92 -7.12 -5.57
CA TYR A 83 -0.54 -7.10 -5.56
C TYR A 83 -1.09 -5.80 -6.17
N MET A 84 -0.58 -4.65 -5.74
CA MET A 84 -1.05 -3.35 -6.25
C MET A 84 -0.72 -3.14 -7.72
N LYS A 85 0.45 -3.62 -8.18
CA LYS A 85 0.82 -3.63 -9.60
C LYS A 85 -0.16 -4.47 -10.41
N TYR A 86 -0.57 -5.63 -9.90
CA TYR A 86 -1.59 -6.46 -10.53
C TYR A 86 -2.96 -5.77 -10.60
N GLU A 87 -3.44 -5.18 -9.49
CA GLU A 87 -4.72 -4.46 -9.48
C GLU A 87 -4.73 -3.26 -10.44
N LEU A 88 -3.66 -2.46 -10.42
CA LEU A 88 -3.56 -1.28 -11.27
C LEU A 88 -3.33 -1.63 -12.73
N GLY A 89 -2.57 -2.70 -13.03
CA GLY A 89 -2.26 -3.10 -14.41
C GLY A 89 -3.32 -3.96 -15.08
N ILE A 90 -4.03 -4.81 -14.34
CA ILE A 90 -4.81 -5.93 -14.91
C ILE A 90 -6.32 -5.82 -14.66
N THR A 91 -6.77 -5.44 -13.45
CA THR A 91 -8.17 -5.73 -13.04
C THR A 91 -9.22 -4.78 -13.61
N GLY A 92 -8.85 -3.74 -14.36
CA GLY A 92 -9.77 -2.77 -14.96
C GLY A 92 -10.61 -1.94 -13.96
N GLN A 93 -10.52 -2.23 -12.67
CA GLN A 93 -11.33 -1.61 -11.62
C GLN A 93 -10.97 -0.13 -11.44
N ALA A 94 -11.94 0.65 -10.96
CA ALA A 94 -11.71 2.04 -10.58
C ALA A 94 -10.59 2.15 -9.54
N VAL A 95 -9.70 3.13 -9.70
CA VAL A 95 -8.54 3.33 -8.83
C VAL A 95 -8.96 3.57 -7.39
N SER A 96 -10.06 4.28 -7.17
CA SER A 96 -10.61 4.53 -5.83
C SER A 96 -11.02 3.24 -5.11
N THR A 97 -11.53 2.25 -5.83
CA THR A 97 -11.87 0.92 -5.27
C THR A 97 -10.61 0.16 -4.89
N ILE A 98 -9.60 0.14 -5.77
CA ILE A 98 -8.31 -0.52 -5.53
C ILE A 98 -7.66 0.08 -4.28
N VAL A 99 -7.64 1.41 -4.16
CA VAL A 99 -7.00 2.12 -3.05
C VAL A 99 -7.73 1.92 -1.73
N ARG A 100 -9.07 1.88 -1.73
CA ARG A 100 -9.81 1.51 -0.52
C ARG A 100 -9.42 0.10 -0.04
N ARG A 101 -9.32 -0.85 -0.96
CA ARG A 101 -8.91 -2.22 -0.63
C ARG A 101 -7.47 -2.28 -0.15
N PHE A 102 -6.56 -1.54 -0.80
CA PHE A 102 -5.17 -1.38 -0.38
C PHE A 102 -5.07 -0.94 1.08
N VAL A 103 -5.78 0.13 1.47
CA VAL A 103 -5.77 0.61 2.85
C VAL A 103 -6.28 -0.46 3.83
N CYS A 104 -7.29 -1.25 3.43
CA CYS A 104 -7.76 -2.36 4.25
C CYS A 104 -6.68 -3.43 4.48
N ILE A 105 -5.99 -3.84 3.41
CA ILE A 105 -4.93 -4.85 3.45
C ILE A 105 -3.73 -4.33 4.25
N ARG A 106 -3.31 -3.09 4.00
CA ARG A 106 -2.19 -2.45 4.71
C ARG A 106 -2.43 -2.41 6.22
N ASN A 107 -3.62 -2.01 6.65
CA ASN A 107 -3.96 -1.97 8.08
C ASN A 107 -3.95 -3.38 8.73
N PHE A 108 -4.22 -4.43 7.95
CA PHE A 108 -4.09 -5.81 8.44
C PHE A 108 -2.62 -6.21 8.55
N ILE A 109 -1.80 -5.90 7.54
CA ILE A 109 -0.35 -6.14 7.56
C ILE A 109 0.31 -5.41 8.74
N GLU A 110 -0.08 -4.16 9.03
CA GLU A 110 0.40 -3.41 10.19
C GLU A 110 0.10 -4.13 11.52
N LEU A 111 -1.05 -4.79 11.64
CA LEU A 111 -1.36 -5.63 12.81
C LEU A 111 -0.43 -6.85 12.87
N LEU A 112 -0.18 -7.51 11.74
CA LEU A 112 0.73 -8.65 11.70
C LEU A 112 2.16 -8.25 12.08
N GLU A 113 2.64 -7.09 11.63
CA GLU A 113 3.97 -6.58 11.97
C GLU A 113 4.11 -6.29 13.47
N GLN A 114 3.06 -5.78 14.13
CA GLN A 114 3.05 -5.61 15.59
C GLN A 114 3.20 -6.95 16.32
N GLU A 115 2.74 -8.03 15.71
CA GLU A 115 2.83 -9.40 16.22
C GLU A 115 4.06 -10.14 15.71
N LYS A 116 4.90 -9.48 14.89
CA LYS A 116 6.08 -10.06 14.22
C LYS A 116 5.74 -11.26 13.35
N ILE A 117 4.58 -11.22 12.69
CA ILE A 117 4.07 -12.25 11.80
C ILE A 117 4.23 -11.77 10.35
N LEU A 118 4.80 -12.63 9.50
CA LEU A 118 4.84 -12.41 8.06
C LEU A 118 3.45 -12.69 7.47
N ALA A 119 3.02 -11.91 6.46
CA ALA A 119 1.72 -12.09 5.83
C ALA A 119 1.54 -13.52 5.27
N ILE A 120 2.61 -14.11 4.77
CA ILE A 120 2.64 -15.49 4.25
C ILE A 120 2.43 -16.56 5.34
N HIS A 121 2.62 -16.21 6.61
CA HIS A 121 2.45 -17.12 7.76
C HIS A 121 1.18 -16.86 8.56
N ALA A 122 0.43 -15.80 8.25
CA ALA A 122 -0.79 -15.51 8.98
C ALA A 122 -1.86 -16.59 8.71
N THR A 123 -2.59 -16.94 9.75
CA THR A 123 -3.62 -17.97 9.73
C THR A 123 -5.00 -17.35 9.93
N VAL A 124 -6.02 -18.20 10.02
CA VAL A 124 -7.38 -17.78 10.38
C VAL A 124 -7.42 -17.11 11.77
N ALA A 125 -6.48 -17.42 12.67
CA ALA A 125 -6.42 -16.81 13.99
C ALA A 125 -6.17 -15.29 13.92
N GLU A 126 -5.18 -14.87 13.13
CA GLU A 126 -4.84 -13.45 12.95
C GLU A 126 -5.96 -12.70 12.21
N VAL A 127 -6.59 -13.33 11.21
CA VAL A 127 -7.75 -12.75 10.52
C VAL A 127 -8.93 -12.57 11.49
N LYS A 128 -9.19 -13.56 12.34
CA LYS A 128 -10.24 -13.48 13.37
C LYS A 128 -9.94 -12.37 14.38
N LYS A 129 -8.69 -12.27 14.85
CA LYS A 129 -8.26 -11.20 15.75
C LYS A 129 -8.47 -9.82 15.14
N TYR A 130 -8.09 -9.64 13.87
CA TYR A 130 -8.34 -8.40 13.15
C TYR A 130 -9.83 -8.09 13.03
N ALA A 131 -10.65 -9.10 12.72
CA ALA A 131 -12.11 -8.97 12.64
C ALA A 131 -12.74 -8.59 14.00
N ASP A 132 -12.30 -9.20 15.09
CA ASP A 132 -12.79 -8.87 16.43
C ASP A 132 -12.42 -7.43 16.81
N GLY A 133 -11.20 -6.98 16.51
CA GLY A 133 -10.81 -5.57 16.67
C GLY A 133 -11.59 -4.59 15.78
N LEU A 134 -12.13 -5.01 14.64
CA LEU A 134 -13.07 -4.19 13.84
C LEU A 134 -14.45 -4.09 14.52
N ARG A 135 -14.92 -5.17 15.15
CA ARG A 135 -16.20 -5.18 15.86
C ARG A 135 -16.17 -4.31 17.11
N GLU A 136 -15.09 -4.38 17.88
CA GLU A 136 -14.88 -3.56 19.07
C GLU A 136 -14.89 -2.06 18.74
N ARG A 137 -14.38 -1.69 17.55
CA ARG A 137 -14.42 -0.31 17.04
C ARG A 137 -15.79 0.13 16.51
N GLY A 138 -16.81 -0.72 16.56
CA GLY A 138 -18.16 -0.40 16.09
C GLY A 138 -18.25 -0.16 14.58
N ILE A 139 -17.38 -0.79 13.78
CA ILE A 139 -17.38 -0.63 12.33
C ILE A 139 -18.70 -1.17 11.76
N GLN A 140 -19.38 -0.36 10.94
CA GLN A 140 -20.63 -0.76 10.29
C GLN A 140 -20.43 -1.97 9.38
N ALA A 141 -21.49 -2.79 9.23
CA ALA A 141 -21.45 -4.05 8.49
C ALA A 141 -20.84 -3.94 7.08
N LYS A 142 -21.17 -2.88 6.34
CA LYS A 142 -20.59 -2.64 5.00
C LYS A 142 -19.08 -2.47 5.06
N GLY A 143 -18.58 -1.60 5.94
CA GLY A 143 -17.15 -1.36 6.09
C GLY A 143 -16.39 -2.57 6.66
N PHE A 144 -17.04 -3.36 7.51
CA PHE A 144 -16.50 -4.63 7.99
C PHE A 144 -16.30 -5.61 6.84
N ASN A 145 -17.35 -5.83 6.03
CA ASN A 145 -17.32 -6.76 4.91
C ASN A 145 -16.28 -6.35 3.85
N GLU A 146 -16.18 -5.05 3.53
CA GLU A 146 -15.17 -4.54 2.60
C GLU A 146 -13.74 -4.86 3.05
N ARG A 147 -13.46 -4.77 4.36
CA ARG A 147 -12.15 -5.08 4.94
C ARG A 147 -11.81 -6.56 4.89
N ILE A 148 -12.72 -7.41 5.35
CA ILE A 148 -12.52 -8.87 5.35
C ILE A 148 -12.41 -9.41 3.92
N PHE A 149 -13.25 -8.91 3.01
CA PHE A 149 -13.17 -9.26 1.60
C PHE A 149 -11.83 -8.84 0.99
N GLY A 150 -11.35 -7.63 1.31
CA GLY A 150 -10.05 -7.14 0.85
C GLY A 150 -8.88 -8.03 1.25
N ILE A 151 -8.88 -8.50 2.50
CA ILE A 151 -7.90 -9.46 3.01
C ILE A 151 -8.00 -10.78 2.23
N GLY A 152 -9.20 -11.36 2.12
CA GLY A 152 -9.39 -12.60 1.35
C GLY A 152 -8.93 -12.50 -0.11
N HIS A 153 -9.20 -11.36 -0.75
CA HIS A 153 -8.76 -11.07 -2.12
C HIS A 153 -7.22 -11.05 -2.25
N PHE A 154 -6.54 -10.47 -1.26
CA PHE A 154 -5.07 -10.45 -1.20
C PHE A 154 -4.47 -11.85 -1.00
N TYR A 155 -5.02 -12.66 -0.10
CA TYR A 155 -4.58 -14.05 0.07
C TYR A 155 -4.84 -14.89 -1.17
N LYS A 156 -5.94 -14.65 -1.88
CA LYS A 156 -6.21 -15.32 -3.15
C LYS A 156 -5.17 -14.96 -4.21
N PHE A 157 -4.75 -13.70 -4.28
CA PHE A 157 -3.63 -13.30 -5.13
C PHE A 157 -2.34 -14.01 -4.74
N MET A 158 -2.03 -14.07 -3.42
CA MET A 158 -0.82 -14.75 -2.94
C MET A 158 -0.79 -16.24 -3.30
N GLU A 159 -1.93 -16.93 -3.19
CA GLU A 159 -2.09 -18.33 -3.61
C GLU A 159 -1.83 -18.49 -5.12
N VAL A 160 -2.48 -17.66 -5.96
CA VAL A 160 -2.34 -17.74 -7.43
C VAL A 160 -0.92 -17.40 -7.89
N LYS A 161 -0.22 -16.52 -7.17
CA LYS A 161 1.17 -16.13 -7.44
C LYS A 161 2.19 -16.99 -6.69
N GLN A 162 1.74 -18.05 -5.99
CA GLN A 162 2.59 -19.03 -5.31
C GLN A 162 3.47 -18.46 -4.19
N TYR A 163 3.05 -17.34 -3.58
CA TYR A 163 3.68 -16.85 -2.33
C TYR A 163 3.28 -17.71 -1.12
N ILE A 164 2.12 -18.36 -1.19
CA ILE A 164 1.63 -19.30 -0.21
C ILE A 164 1.11 -20.55 -0.92
N THR A 165 1.22 -21.70 -0.26
CA THR A 165 0.58 -22.95 -0.69
C THR A 165 -0.87 -23.00 -0.23
N ARG A 166 -1.66 -23.79 -0.95
CA ARG A 166 -3.07 -24.05 -0.65
C ARG A 166 -3.24 -24.98 0.55
#